data_AF-A0A7D5Q0E8-F1
#
_entry.id   AF-A0A7D5Q0E8-F1
#
_cell.length_a   1.000
_cell.length_b   1.000
_cell.length_c   1.000
_cell.angle_alpha   90.00
_cell.angle_beta   90.00
_cell.angle_gamma   90.00
#
_symmetry.space_group_name_H-M   'P 1'
#
loop_
_entity.id
_entity.type
_entity.pdbx_description
1 polymer ?
#
loop_
_entity_poly.entity_id
_entity_poly.type
_entity_poly.pdbx_seq_one_letter_code
_entity_poly.pdbx_strand_id
1 'polypeptide(L)'
;MFPMVTGFINYGQQTIRAARYIGQSFIITLSHTNRLPVTIQYPYEKSITSERFRGRIHFEFDKCIACEVCVRVCPIDLPVVDWKFEKNIKKKQLLNYSIDFGVCIFCGNCVEYCPTNCLSMTEEYELSTYDRHELNYNQIALGRLPMPVIGDYTIQTVMNSTQITIDKGLVLILGGLGVVLFTNPIYSAFSLGLVLVCISLFYILSNSYFVAAAQLLIYVGAINVLIIFAVMFMNGSEYSTDMYLF
;
A
#
# COMPACT_ATOMS: atom_id res chain seq x y z
N MET A 1 -40.03 42.70 -18.85
CA MET A 1 -38.88 42.90 -17.94
C MET A 1 -39.02 42.15 -16.61
N PHE A 2 -40.21 42.04 -16.01
CA PHE A 2 -40.48 41.28 -14.78
C PHE A 2 -40.15 39.75 -14.80
N PRO A 3 -40.46 38.95 -15.84
CA PRO A 3 -40.26 37.49 -15.79
C PRO A 3 -38.78 37.07 -15.84
N MET A 4 -37.94 37.90 -16.47
CA MET A 4 -36.49 37.68 -16.53
C MET A 4 -35.86 37.88 -15.15
N VAL A 5 -36.29 38.92 -14.42
CA VAL A 5 -35.80 39.23 -13.06
C VAL A 5 -36.21 38.13 -12.07
N THR A 6 -37.44 37.62 -12.14
CA THR A 6 -37.87 36.49 -11.29
C THR A 6 -37.12 35.20 -11.60
N GLY A 7 -36.76 34.96 -12.88
CA GLY A 7 -35.91 33.84 -13.27
C GLY A 7 -34.50 33.91 -12.65
N PHE A 8 -33.88 35.09 -12.68
CA PHE A 8 -32.58 35.33 -12.04
C PHE A 8 -32.63 35.15 -10.52
N ILE A 9 -33.69 35.62 -9.86
CA ILE A 9 -33.87 35.44 -8.41
C ILE A 9 -34.00 33.95 -8.06
N ASN A 10 -34.79 33.19 -8.83
CA ASN A 10 -34.96 31.76 -8.62
C ASN A 10 -33.68 30.98 -8.88
N TYR A 11 -32.91 31.33 -9.92
CA TYR A 11 -31.59 30.73 -10.19
C TYR A 11 -30.60 31.02 -9.06
N GLY A 12 -30.52 32.28 -8.60
CA GLY A 12 -29.67 32.66 -7.46
C GLY A 12 -30.02 31.91 -6.17
N GLN A 13 -31.31 31.72 -5.89
CA GLN A 13 -31.76 30.90 -4.75
C GLN A 13 -31.35 29.42 -4.89
N GLN A 14 -31.41 28.85 -6.10
CA GLN A 14 -30.94 27.49 -6.36
C GLN A 14 -29.43 27.36 -6.18
N THR A 15 -28.65 28.32 -6.68
CA THR A 15 -27.19 28.36 -6.49
C THR A 15 -26.81 28.43 -5.01
N ILE A 16 -27.51 29.24 -4.20
CA ILE A 16 -27.26 29.34 -2.75
C ILE A 16 -27.57 28.02 -2.04
N ARG A 17 -28.64 27.32 -2.43
CA ARG A 17 -28.97 25.99 -1.88
C ARG A 17 -27.88 24.98 -2.22
N ALA A 18 -27.45 24.93 -3.49
CA ALA A 18 -26.37 24.06 -3.94
C ALA A 18 -25.06 24.34 -3.17
N ALA A 19 -24.69 25.62 -3.01
CA ALA A 19 -23.50 26.01 -2.26
C ALA A 19 -23.57 25.60 -0.78
N ARG A 20 -24.75 25.67 -0.14
CA ARG A 20 -24.94 25.18 1.24
C ARG A 20 -24.72 23.68 1.35
N TYR A 21 -25.25 22.89 0.42
CA TYR A 21 -25.03 21.43 0.42
C TYR A 21 -23.55 21.08 0.19
N ILE A 22 -22.86 21.79 -0.70
CA ILE A 22 -21.41 21.61 -0.91
C ILE A 22 -20.63 21.96 0.36
N GLY A 23 -20.97 23.08 1.02
CA GLY A 23 -20.36 23.49 2.27
C GLY A 23 -20.56 22.46 3.39
N GLN A 24 -21.76 21.89 3.52
CA GLN A 24 -22.05 20.82 4.47
C GLN A 24 -21.18 19.58 4.20
N SER A 25 -21.08 19.15 2.95
CA SER A 25 -20.22 18.02 2.56
C SER A 25 -18.74 18.30 2.86
N PHE A 26 -18.25 19.50 2.57
CA PHE A 26 -16.86 19.87 2.86
C PHE A 26 -16.56 19.86 4.36
N ILE A 27 -17.49 20.34 5.20
CA ILE A 27 -17.37 20.28 6.66
C ILE A 27 -17.27 18.83 7.14
N ILE A 28 -18.07 17.92 6.57
CA ILE A 28 -17.99 16.49 6.88
C ILE A 28 -16.63 15.93 6.46
N THR A 29 -16.15 16.22 5.25
CA THR A 29 -14.85 15.77 4.77
C THR A 29 -13.71 16.30 5.66
N LEU A 30 -13.75 17.57 6.05
CA LEU A 30 -12.77 18.17 6.95
C LEU A 30 -12.84 17.54 8.36
N SER A 31 -14.02 17.11 8.81
CA SER A 31 -14.14 16.38 10.09
C SER A 31 -13.43 15.02 10.07
N HIS A 32 -13.21 14.41 8.90
CA HIS A 32 -12.47 13.17 8.75
C HIS A 32 -10.95 13.36 8.85
N THR A 33 -10.39 14.54 8.56
CA THR A 33 -8.93 14.77 8.64
C THR A 33 -8.42 14.79 10.07
N ASN A 34 -9.30 15.02 11.05
CA ASN A 34 -8.95 15.01 12.48
C ASN A 34 -9.10 13.61 13.12
N ARG A 35 -9.43 12.58 12.34
CA ARG A 35 -9.50 11.19 12.82
C ARG A 35 -8.19 10.48 12.50
N LEU A 36 -7.77 9.59 13.39
CA LEU A 36 -6.65 8.70 13.11
C LEU A 36 -7.01 7.71 11.99
N PRO A 37 -6.06 7.37 11.10
CA PRO A 37 -6.30 6.38 10.06
C PRO A 37 -6.49 4.99 10.70
N VAL A 38 -7.53 4.27 10.28
CA VAL A 38 -7.83 2.88 10.69
C VAL A 38 -7.05 1.83 9.86
N THR A 39 -6.18 2.29 8.96
CA THR A 39 -5.45 1.43 8.01
C THR A 39 -4.35 0.64 8.71
N ILE A 40 -4.26 -0.66 8.42
CA ILE A 40 -3.15 -1.53 8.82
C ILE A 40 -2.05 -1.43 7.76
N GLN A 41 -0.80 -1.21 8.17
CA GLN A 41 0.32 -0.99 7.26
C GLN A 41 0.98 -2.32 6.81
N TYR A 42 0.30 -3.05 5.93
CA TYR A 42 0.90 -4.23 5.28
C TYR A 42 2.10 -3.80 4.39
N PRO A 43 3.25 -4.51 4.39
CA PRO A 43 3.55 -5.80 5.02
C PRO A 43 4.15 -5.72 6.44
N TYR A 44 4.36 -4.51 6.97
CA TYR A 44 5.03 -4.30 8.27
C TYR A 44 4.14 -4.63 9.46
N GLU A 45 2.83 -4.45 9.30
CA GLU A 45 1.82 -4.81 10.27
C GLU A 45 0.80 -5.75 9.59
N LYS A 46 0.61 -6.93 10.17
CA LYS A 46 -0.35 -7.93 9.69
C LYS A 46 -1.54 -8.00 10.66
N SER A 47 -2.74 -8.16 10.11
CA SER A 47 -3.93 -8.38 10.94
C SER A 47 -3.89 -9.77 11.57
N ILE A 48 -4.18 -9.86 12.86
CA ILE A 48 -4.38 -11.16 13.52
C ILE A 48 -5.58 -11.88 12.91
N THR A 49 -5.38 -13.12 12.48
CA THR A 49 -6.46 -13.98 11.99
C THR A 49 -7.28 -14.55 13.14
N SER A 50 -8.54 -14.88 12.87
CA SER A 50 -9.38 -15.59 13.84
C SER A 50 -8.90 -17.03 14.05
N GLU A 51 -9.18 -17.63 15.21
CA GLU A 51 -8.87 -19.04 15.49
C GLU A 51 -9.48 -20.05 14.50
N ARG A 52 -10.57 -19.68 13.83
CA ARG A 52 -11.26 -20.50 12.80
C ARG A 52 -10.97 -20.03 11.38
N PHE A 53 -9.89 -19.28 11.19
CA PHE A 53 -9.49 -18.82 9.87
C PHE A 53 -9.17 -20.02 8.96
N ARG A 54 -9.42 -19.83 7.66
CA ARG A 54 -9.33 -20.88 6.65
C ARG A 54 -8.24 -20.53 5.64
N GLY A 55 -6.99 -20.78 6.02
CA GLY A 55 -5.82 -20.59 5.15
C GLY A 55 -5.37 -21.89 4.47
N ARG A 56 -4.06 -22.04 4.29
CA ARG A 56 -3.46 -23.26 3.75
C ARG A 56 -3.88 -24.49 4.55
N ILE A 57 -4.04 -25.62 3.87
CA ILE A 57 -4.30 -26.91 4.53
C ILE A 57 -2.96 -27.53 4.95
N HIS A 58 -2.85 -27.95 6.20
CA HIS A 58 -1.74 -28.77 6.71
C HIS A 58 -2.12 -30.25 6.65
N PHE A 59 -1.15 -31.10 6.36
CA PHE A 59 -1.35 -32.53 6.19
C PHE A 59 -0.31 -33.35 6.97
N GLU A 60 -0.79 -34.27 7.78
CA GLU A 60 0.03 -35.25 8.48
C GLU A 60 -0.01 -36.61 7.78
N PHE A 61 1.12 -36.99 7.18
CA PHE A 61 1.25 -38.25 6.42
C PHE A 61 0.96 -39.49 7.28
N ASP A 62 1.49 -39.53 8.50
CA ASP A 62 1.41 -40.71 9.38
C ASP A 62 -0.01 -41.00 9.89
N LYS A 63 -0.88 -39.98 9.92
CA LYS A 63 -2.28 -40.11 10.37
C LYS A 63 -3.24 -40.50 9.25
N CYS A 64 -2.82 -40.43 7.99
CA CYS A 64 -3.72 -40.68 6.85
C CYS A 64 -3.94 -42.19 6.64
N ILE A 65 -5.20 -42.59 6.48
CA ILE A 65 -5.62 -43.99 6.25
C ILE A 65 -6.11 -44.26 4.82
N ALA A 66 -5.90 -43.32 3.88
CA ALA A 66 -6.34 -43.43 2.48
C ALA A 66 -7.85 -43.81 2.34
N CYS A 67 -8.71 -43.12 3.11
CA CYS A 67 -10.16 -43.34 3.12
C CYS A 67 -10.92 -42.62 2.00
N GLU A 68 -10.26 -41.70 1.28
CA GLU A 68 -10.82 -40.89 0.18
C GLU A 68 -12.10 -40.12 0.56
N VAL A 69 -12.31 -39.87 1.86
CA VAL A 69 -13.42 -39.02 2.32
C VAL A 69 -13.18 -37.58 1.87
N CYS A 70 -11.94 -37.09 1.96
CA CYS A 70 -11.56 -35.74 1.54
C CYS A 70 -11.87 -35.44 0.07
N VAL A 71 -11.76 -36.44 -0.81
CA VAL A 71 -12.13 -36.32 -2.23
C VAL A 71 -13.64 -36.18 -2.35
N ARG A 72 -14.39 -37.15 -1.80
CA ARG A 72 -15.86 -37.22 -1.92
C ARG A 72 -16.62 -36.04 -1.30
N VAL A 73 -16.06 -35.39 -0.28
CA VAL A 73 -16.67 -34.21 0.36
C VAL A 73 -16.20 -32.90 -0.27
N CYS A 74 -15.18 -32.94 -1.13
CA CYS A 74 -14.71 -31.77 -1.86
C CYS A 74 -15.75 -31.42 -2.94
N PRO A 75 -16.19 -30.16 -3.06
CA PRO A 75 -17.17 -29.78 -4.09
C PRO A 75 -16.73 -30.03 -5.53
N ILE A 76 -15.43 -30.24 -5.75
CA ILE A 76 -14.80 -30.40 -7.07
C ILE A 76 -13.87 -31.62 -7.12
N ASP A 77 -13.93 -32.53 -6.14
CA ASP A 77 -13.08 -33.73 -6.06
C ASP A 77 -11.57 -33.46 -6.23
N LEU A 78 -11.07 -32.40 -5.56
CA LEU A 78 -9.72 -31.87 -5.78
C LEU A 78 -8.54 -32.71 -5.24
N PRO A 79 -8.56 -33.20 -3.97
CA PRO A 79 -7.38 -33.86 -3.42
C PRO A 79 -7.05 -35.14 -4.19
N VAL A 80 -5.80 -35.30 -4.59
CA VAL A 80 -5.33 -36.51 -5.26
C VAL A 80 -4.77 -37.47 -4.21
N VAL A 81 -5.34 -38.67 -4.13
CA VAL A 81 -5.00 -39.69 -3.14
C VAL A 81 -4.54 -40.96 -3.85
N ASP A 82 -3.24 -41.20 -3.91
CA ASP A 82 -2.68 -42.42 -4.47
C ASP A 82 -2.38 -43.41 -3.35
N TRP A 83 -2.92 -44.62 -3.45
CA TRP A 83 -2.71 -45.66 -2.46
C TRP A 83 -2.54 -47.04 -3.11
N LYS A 84 -1.80 -47.91 -2.42
CA LYS A 84 -1.61 -49.31 -2.78
C LYS A 84 -2.22 -50.20 -1.70
N PHE A 85 -2.95 -51.23 -2.12
CA PHE A 85 -3.43 -52.23 -1.19
C PHE A 85 -2.34 -53.26 -0.88
N GLU A 86 -1.86 -53.27 0.36
CA GLU A 86 -0.88 -54.25 0.81
C GLU A 86 -1.63 -55.49 1.31
N LYS A 87 -1.65 -56.56 0.50
CA LYS A 87 -2.43 -57.79 0.77
C LYS A 87 -2.02 -58.49 2.08
N ASN A 88 -0.74 -58.39 2.44
CA ASN A 88 -0.20 -59.03 3.64
C ASN A 88 -0.79 -58.45 4.94
N ILE A 89 -0.93 -57.12 4.99
CA ILE A 89 -1.41 -56.39 6.18
C ILE A 89 -2.92 -56.12 6.08
N LYS A 90 -3.54 -56.36 4.90
CA LYS A 90 -4.92 -55.97 4.58
C LYS A 90 -5.19 -54.49 4.85
N LYS A 91 -4.18 -53.64 4.64
CA LYS A 91 -4.23 -52.20 4.88
C LYS A 91 -3.94 -51.46 3.57
N LYS A 92 -4.64 -50.35 3.34
CA LYS A 92 -4.27 -49.39 2.30
C LYS A 92 -3.04 -48.60 2.77
N GLN A 93 -1.97 -48.65 1.99
CA GLN A 93 -0.80 -47.83 2.18
C GLN A 93 -0.89 -46.62 1.26
N LEU A 94 -0.83 -45.41 1.83
CA LEU A 94 -0.77 -44.17 1.07
C LEU A 94 0.61 -44.07 0.40
N LEU A 95 0.63 -43.70 -0.88
CA LEU A 95 1.85 -43.46 -1.66
C LEU A 95 2.11 -41.96 -1.83
N ASN A 96 1.09 -41.25 -2.31
CA ASN A 96 1.16 -39.83 -2.60
C ASN A 96 -0.17 -39.16 -2.23
N TYR A 97 -0.05 -37.93 -1.76
CA TYR A 97 -1.18 -37.05 -1.46
C TYR A 97 -0.83 -35.64 -1.93
N SER A 98 -1.66 -35.04 -2.76
CA SER A 98 -1.45 -33.67 -3.22
C SER A 98 -2.76 -32.89 -3.29
N ILE A 99 -2.64 -31.57 -3.11
CA ILE A 99 -3.74 -30.62 -3.22
C ILE A 99 -3.25 -29.43 -4.06
N ASP A 100 -4.00 -29.10 -5.11
CA ASP A 100 -3.74 -27.89 -5.91
C ASP A 100 -4.46 -26.68 -5.31
N PHE A 101 -3.70 -25.80 -4.66
CA PHE A 101 -4.24 -24.58 -4.05
C PHE A 101 -4.70 -23.53 -5.07
N GLY A 102 -4.33 -23.66 -6.35
CA GLY A 102 -4.86 -22.82 -7.42
C GLY A 102 -6.33 -23.13 -7.76
N VAL A 103 -6.82 -24.32 -7.39
CA VAL A 103 -8.21 -24.75 -7.61
C VAL A 103 -8.99 -24.83 -6.29
N CYS A 104 -8.31 -25.00 -5.15
CA CYS A 104 -8.93 -25.08 -3.84
C CYS A 104 -9.74 -23.82 -3.50
N ILE A 105 -10.98 -24.00 -3.04
CA ILE A 105 -11.86 -22.90 -2.60
C ILE A 105 -11.85 -22.66 -1.08
N PHE A 106 -10.95 -23.31 -0.35
CA PHE A 106 -10.77 -23.17 1.11
C PHE A 106 -12.07 -23.35 1.94
N CYS A 107 -12.98 -24.21 1.48
CA CYS A 107 -14.25 -24.48 2.15
C CYS A 107 -14.12 -25.30 3.45
N GLY A 108 -12.97 -25.92 3.73
CA GLY A 108 -12.72 -26.66 4.97
C GLY A 108 -13.43 -28.01 5.11
N ASN A 109 -14.26 -28.46 4.15
CA ASN A 109 -14.98 -29.74 4.23
C ASN A 109 -14.03 -30.93 4.44
N CYS A 110 -12.89 -30.94 3.75
CA CYS A 110 -11.91 -32.02 3.88
C CYS A 110 -11.30 -32.12 5.28
N VAL A 111 -11.21 -31.01 6.01
CA VAL A 111 -10.74 -30.97 7.41
C VAL A 111 -11.85 -31.45 8.34
N GLU A 112 -13.08 -30.96 8.14
CA GLU A 112 -14.23 -31.27 9.00
C GLU A 112 -14.63 -32.75 8.97
N TYR A 113 -14.62 -33.38 7.79
CA TYR A 113 -15.01 -34.78 7.62
C TYR A 113 -13.83 -35.76 7.76
N CYS A 114 -12.62 -35.28 8.08
CA CYS A 114 -11.48 -36.17 8.24
C CYS A 114 -11.60 -37.00 9.53
N PRO A 115 -11.71 -38.35 9.44
CA PRO A 115 -11.93 -39.18 10.64
C PRO A 115 -10.71 -39.26 11.55
N THR A 116 -9.50 -39.05 11.02
CA THR A 116 -8.24 -39.15 11.76
C THR A 116 -7.64 -37.80 12.12
N ASN A 117 -8.32 -36.70 11.79
CA ASN A 117 -7.79 -35.34 11.92
C ASN A 117 -6.37 -35.20 11.33
N CYS A 118 -6.11 -35.84 10.18
CA CYS A 118 -4.83 -35.71 9.48
C CYS A 118 -4.71 -34.43 8.67
N LEU A 119 -5.84 -33.76 8.42
CA LEU A 119 -5.91 -32.48 7.75
C LEU A 119 -6.33 -31.42 8.75
N SER A 120 -5.68 -30.25 8.72
CA SER A 120 -6.04 -29.09 9.54
C SER A 120 -5.92 -27.80 8.73
N MET A 121 -6.65 -26.76 9.14
CA MET A 121 -6.50 -25.43 8.53
C MET A 121 -5.37 -24.68 9.24
N THR A 122 -4.56 -23.95 8.47
CA THR A 122 -3.55 -23.03 9.01
C THR A 122 -3.99 -21.58 8.84
N GLU A 123 -3.23 -20.69 9.47
CA GLU A 123 -3.42 -19.24 9.39
C GLU A 123 -2.72 -18.60 8.17
N GLU A 124 -2.04 -19.40 7.36
CA GLU A 124 -1.26 -18.89 6.23
C GLU A 124 -2.18 -18.55 5.06
N TYR A 125 -2.23 -17.25 4.72
CA TYR A 125 -2.98 -16.73 3.57
C TYR A 125 -2.08 -16.20 2.44
N GLU A 126 -0.75 -16.14 2.64
CA GLU A 126 0.22 -15.57 1.69
C GLU A 126 0.77 -16.66 0.73
N LEU A 127 -0.11 -17.26 -0.07
CA LEU A 127 0.22 -18.39 -0.96
C LEU A 127 0.53 -17.99 -2.41
N SER A 128 0.92 -16.75 -2.69
CA SER A 128 1.13 -16.29 -4.07
C SER A 128 2.41 -16.83 -4.71
N THR A 129 2.31 -17.35 -5.93
CA THR A 129 3.43 -17.81 -6.76
C THR A 129 3.38 -17.19 -8.16
N TYR A 130 4.50 -17.25 -8.90
CA TYR A 130 4.55 -16.77 -10.29
C TYR A 130 4.03 -17.79 -11.29
N ASP A 131 4.26 -19.09 -11.02
CA ASP A 131 3.71 -20.19 -11.80
C ASP A 131 2.60 -20.91 -11.04
N ARG A 132 1.56 -21.30 -11.76
CA ARG A 132 0.42 -22.04 -11.24
C ARG A 132 0.80 -23.45 -10.78
N HIS A 133 1.80 -24.08 -11.40
CA HIS A 133 2.20 -25.45 -11.08
C HIS A 133 2.86 -25.53 -9.70
N GLU A 134 3.41 -24.41 -9.20
CA GLU A 134 3.98 -24.32 -7.86
C GLU A 134 2.92 -24.38 -6.76
N LEU A 135 1.64 -24.11 -7.07
CA LEU A 135 0.52 -24.21 -6.12
C LEU A 135 0.03 -25.64 -5.90
N ASN A 136 0.51 -26.60 -6.69
CA ASN A 136 0.23 -28.02 -6.47
C ASN A 136 1.16 -28.58 -5.40
N TYR A 137 0.68 -28.58 -4.16
CA TYR A 137 1.48 -28.98 -3.02
C TYR A 137 1.42 -30.49 -2.81
N ASN A 138 2.60 -31.11 -2.79
CA ASN A 138 2.77 -32.51 -2.42
C ASN A 138 2.70 -32.70 -0.90
N GLN A 139 2.56 -33.95 -0.47
CA GLN A 139 2.48 -34.35 0.94
C GLN A 139 3.57 -33.75 1.84
N ILE A 140 4.81 -33.62 1.34
CA ILE A 140 5.93 -33.03 2.08
C ILE A 140 5.74 -31.52 2.27
N ALA A 141 5.24 -30.84 1.23
CA ALA A 141 4.99 -29.40 1.29
C ALA A 141 3.81 -29.07 2.20
N LEU A 142 2.75 -29.89 2.16
CA LEU A 142 1.59 -29.75 3.03
C LEU A 142 1.94 -30.00 4.51
N GLY A 143 2.87 -30.91 4.79
CA GLY A 143 3.32 -31.23 6.14
C GLY A 143 4.24 -30.20 6.79
N ARG A 144 4.71 -29.19 6.04
CA ARG A 144 5.52 -28.10 6.62
C ARG A 144 4.69 -27.32 7.65
N LEU A 145 5.28 -27.13 8.82
CA LEU A 145 4.67 -26.35 9.89
C LEU A 145 4.40 -24.93 9.39
N PRO A 146 3.21 -24.37 9.69
CA PRO A 146 2.92 -23.00 9.33
C PRO A 146 3.84 -22.05 10.12
N MET A 147 4.38 -21.04 9.45
CA MET A 147 5.09 -19.97 10.15
C MET A 147 4.05 -19.10 10.89
N PRO A 148 4.20 -18.88 12.21
CA PRO A 148 3.28 -18.02 12.93
C PRO A 148 3.46 -16.57 12.46
N VAL A 149 2.36 -15.82 12.31
CA VAL A 149 2.36 -14.40 11.91
C VAL A 149 3.28 -13.54 12.79
N ILE A 150 3.49 -13.94 14.06
CA ILE A 150 4.35 -13.27 15.04
C ILE A 150 5.86 -13.49 14.74
N GLY A 151 6.21 -14.52 13.97
CA GLY A 151 7.59 -14.94 13.68
C GLY A 151 8.17 -14.42 12.36
N ASP A 152 7.42 -13.63 11.59
CA ASP A 152 7.88 -13.12 10.31
C ASP A 152 8.91 -11.99 10.48
N TYR A 153 10.14 -12.22 10.01
CA TYR A 153 11.26 -11.27 10.09
C TYR A 153 11.02 -9.96 9.29
N THR A 154 10.00 -9.94 8.43
CA THR A 154 9.58 -8.75 7.67
C THR A 154 8.85 -7.72 8.55
N ILE A 155 8.39 -8.12 9.74
CA ILE A 155 7.77 -7.27 10.76
C ILE A 155 8.89 -6.58 11.56
N GLN A 156 9.55 -5.59 10.97
CA GLN A 156 10.36 -4.64 11.73
C GLN A 156 9.48 -3.46 12.15
N THR A 157 9.28 -3.31 13.47
CA THR A 157 8.69 -2.10 14.06
C THR A 157 9.57 -0.90 13.74
N VAL A 158 9.08 0.01 12.89
CA VAL A 158 9.72 1.30 12.59
C VAL A 158 9.61 2.21 13.82
N MET A 159 10.51 2.05 14.79
CA MET A 159 10.57 2.91 15.99
C MET A 159 11.46 4.16 15.84
N ASN A 160 12.02 4.44 14.66
CA ASN A 160 13.01 5.52 14.49
C ASN A 160 12.58 6.73 13.62
N SER A 161 11.31 6.87 13.22
CA SER A 161 10.90 7.97 12.32
C SER A 161 10.58 9.32 13.01
N THR A 162 10.38 9.33 14.34
CA THR A 162 9.92 10.52 15.08
C THR A 162 11.04 11.52 15.40
N GLN A 163 12.30 11.08 15.54
CA GLN A 163 13.42 11.99 15.81
C GLN A 163 13.85 12.77 14.55
N ILE A 164 13.71 12.17 13.37
CA ILE A 164 14.22 12.71 12.09
C ILE A 164 13.28 13.79 11.50
N THR A 165 12.00 13.77 11.87
CA THR A 165 10.97 14.69 11.36
C THR A 165 11.04 16.08 12.00
N ILE A 166 11.46 16.18 13.26
CA ILE A 166 11.49 17.45 14.02
C ILE A 166 12.66 18.34 13.58
N ASP A 167 13.87 17.79 13.42
CA ASP A 167 15.06 18.57 13.04
C ASP A 167 15.03 19.11 11.60
N LYS A 168 14.35 18.39 10.69
CA LYS A 168 14.24 18.80 9.27
C LYS A 168 13.13 19.81 9.00
N GLY A 169 12.10 19.85 9.84
CA GLY A 169 10.99 20.80 9.69
C GLY A 169 11.43 22.27 9.86
N LEU A 170 12.39 22.52 10.74
CA LEU A 170 12.91 23.88 11.00
C LEU A 170 13.60 24.49 9.76
N VAL A 171 14.36 23.68 9.02
CA VAL A 171 15.08 24.11 7.81
C VAL A 171 14.09 24.46 6.68
N LEU A 172 13.01 23.70 6.56
CA LEU A 172 11.92 23.98 5.62
C LEU A 172 11.21 25.30 5.92
N ILE A 173 10.93 25.57 7.20
CA ILE A 173 10.26 26.79 7.63
C ILE A 173 11.17 28.01 7.43
N LEU A 174 12.44 27.93 7.84
CA LEU A 174 13.41 29.02 7.67
C LEU A 174 13.70 29.31 6.19
N GLY A 175 13.88 28.28 5.37
CA GLY A 175 14.08 28.44 3.93
C GLY A 175 12.85 29.01 3.22
N GLY A 176 11.64 28.61 3.62
CA GLY A 176 10.38 29.16 3.12
C GLY A 176 10.18 30.63 3.51
N LEU A 177 10.52 30.99 4.75
CA LEU A 177 10.52 32.38 5.21
C LEU A 177 11.50 33.25 4.39
N GLY A 178 12.67 32.69 4.07
CA GLY A 178 13.70 33.35 3.26
C GLY A 178 13.22 33.72 1.84
N VAL A 179 12.39 32.88 1.20
CA VAL A 179 11.82 33.18 -0.12
C VAL A 179 11.00 34.48 -0.10
N VAL A 180 10.29 34.74 1.01
CA VAL A 180 9.40 35.92 1.17
C VAL A 180 10.16 37.15 1.70
N LEU A 181 11.16 36.96 2.56
CA LEU A 181 11.91 38.05 3.20
C LEU A 181 13.02 38.63 2.33
N PHE A 182 13.63 37.86 1.43
CA PHE A 182 14.69 38.39 0.57
C PHE A 182 14.12 39.24 -0.56
N THR A 183 14.39 40.53 -0.51
CA THR A 183 14.02 41.51 -1.55
C THR A 183 14.81 41.34 -2.85
N ASN A 184 15.98 40.72 -2.78
CA ASN A 184 16.82 40.43 -3.93
C ASN A 184 16.39 39.10 -4.59
N PRO A 185 16.02 39.10 -5.87
CA PRO A 185 15.45 37.92 -6.54
C PRO A 185 16.43 36.75 -6.63
N ILE A 186 17.73 37.04 -6.73
CA ILE A 186 18.79 36.02 -6.77
C ILE A 186 18.84 35.22 -5.46
N TYR A 187 18.82 35.91 -4.30
CA TYR A 187 18.85 35.24 -3.00
C TYR A 187 17.55 34.49 -2.70
N SER A 188 16.40 35.00 -3.16
CA SER A 188 15.12 34.30 -3.05
C SER A 188 15.14 32.98 -3.85
N ALA A 189 15.72 32.96 -5.06
CA ALA A 189 15.86 31.75 -5.87
C ALA A 189 16.78 30.70 -5.22
N PHE A 190 17.90 31.10 -4.62
CA PHE A 190 18.77 30.19 -3.86
C PHE A 190 18.06 29.64 -2.61
N SER A 191 17.27 30.45 -1.91
CA SER A 191 16.46 30.00 -0.76
C SER A 191 15.44 28.94 -1.16
N LEU A 192 14.78 29.11 -2.31
CA LEU A 192 13.86 28.13 -2.87
C LEU A 192 14.57 26.80 -3.21
N GLY A 193 15.76 26.88 -3.83
CA GLY A 193 16.58 25.70 -4.12
C GLY A 193 16.95 24.90 -2.87
N LEU A 194 17.33 25.58 -1.78
CA LEU A 194 17.66 24.94 -0.51
C LEU A 194 16.47 24.17 0.08
N VAL A 195 15.28 24.79 0.09
CA VAL A 195 14.04 24.15 0.57
C VAL A 195 13.76 22.85 -0.21
N LEU A 196 13.94 22.88 -1.53
CA LEU A 196 13.64 21.76 -2.41
C LEU A 196 14.64 20.60 -2.27
N VAL A 197 15.92 20.91 -2.05
CA VAL A 197 16.96 19.90 -1.73
C VAL A 197 16.67 19.24 -0.38
N CYS A 198 16.27 20.01 0.63
CA CYS A 198 15.88 19.47 1.93
C CYS A 198 14.67 18.53 1.86
N ILE A 199 13.67 18.86 1.03
CA ILE A 199 12.52 17.98 0.76
C ILE A 199 12.96 16.68 0.07
N SER A 200 13.86 16.76 -0.91
CA SER A 200 14.40 15.58 -1.58
C SER A 200 15.15 14.66 -0.62
N LEU A 201 15.97 15.23 0.29
CA LEU A 201 16.68 14.48 1.32
C LEU A 201 15.71 13.78 2.29
N PHE A 202 14.58 14.41 2.60
CA PHE A 202 13.51 13.81 3.40
C PHE A 202 12.87 12.59 2.71
N TYR A 203 12.61 12.67 1.40
CA TYR A 203 12.08 11.55 0.63
C TYR A 203 13.06 10.37 0.55
N ILE A 204 14.35 10.64 0.37
CA ILE A 204 15.40 9.60 0.41
C ILE A 204 15.41 8.90 1.77
N LEU A 205 15.35 9.67 2.86
CA LEU A 205 15.33 9.12 4.21
C LEU A 205 14.03 8.38 4.56
N SER A 206 12.97 8.60 3.79
CA SER A 206 11.70 7.86 3.84
C SER A 206 11.67 6.67 2.87
N ASN A 207 12.83 6.23 2.36
CA ASN A 207 12.96 5.16 1.35
C ASN A 207 12.16 5.38 0.05
N SER A 208 11.80 6.62 -0.26
CA SER A 208 11.00 6.98 -1.43
C SER A 208 11.87 7.57 -2.55
N TYR A 209 12.75 6.73 -3.09
CA TYR A 209 13.81 7.14 -4.05
C TYR A 209 13.27 7.71 -5.36
N PHE A 210 12.18 7.14 -5.90
CA PHE A 210 11.58 7.60 -7.15
C PHE A 210 11.05 9.03 -7.05
N VAL A 211 10.31 9.32 -5.98
CA VAL A 211 9.73 10.65 -5.72
C VAL A 211 10.84 11.69 -5.50
N ALA A 212 11.91 11.32 -4.79
CA ALA A 212 13.07 12.17 -4.59
C ALA A 212 13.77 12.53 -5.91
N ALA A 213 13.99 11.54 -6.79
CA ALA A 213 14.64 11.76 -8.08
C ALA A 213 13.79 12.65 -9.00
N ALA A 214 12.47 12.40 -9.08
CA ALA A 214 11.55 13.18 -9.88
C ALA A 214 11.47 14.65 -9.41
N GLN A 215 11.42 14.86 -8.09
CA GLN A 215 11.51 16.19 -7.47
C GLN A 215 12.77 16.90 -7.99
N LEU A 216 13.95 16.34 -7.73
CA LEU A 216 15.22 17.01 -8.07
C LEU A 216 15.33 17.36 -9.56
N LEU A 217 14.89 16.47 -10.46
CA LEU A 217 14.95 16.67 -11.90
C LEU A 217 14.04 17.82 -12.38
N ILE A 218 12.80 17.87 -11.89
CA ILE A 218 11.84 18.92 -12.27
C ILE A 218 12.28 20.28 -11.73
N TYR A 219 12.79 20.33 -10.49
CA TYR A 219 13.16 21.59 -9.84
C TYR A 219 14.46 22.20 -10.37
N VAL A 220 15.46 21.41 -10.76
CA VAL A 220 16.67 21.95 -11.44
C VAL A 220 16.29 22.67 -12.74
N GLY A 221 15.32 22.13 -13.50
CA GLY A 221 14.79 22.79 -14.69
C GLY A 221 14.05 24.09 -14.37
N ALA A 222 13.13 24.04 -13.40
CA ALA A 222 12.30 25.19 -13.02
C ALA A 222 13.12 26.35 -12.44
N ILE A 223 14.09 26.06 -11.55
CA ILE A 223 14.94 27.09 -10.92
C ILE A 223 15.82 27.78 -11.97
N ASN A 224 16.40 27.03 -12.92
CA ASN A 224 17.22 27.62 -13.98
C ASN A 224 16.42 28.56 -14.87
N VAL A 225 15.19 28.19 -15.26
CA VAL A 225 14.31 29.06 -16.04
C VAL A 225 13.95 30.33 -15.26
N LEU A 226 13.66 30.20 -13.96
CA LEU A 226 13.30 31.33 -13.10
C LEU A 226 14.48 32.30 -12.91
N ILE A 227 15.70 31.79 -12.71
CA ILE A 227 16.92 32.60 -12.61
C ILE A 227 17.21 33.33 -13.93
N ILE A 228 17.12 32.65 -15.08
CA ILE A 228 17.31 33.28 -16.39
C ILE A 228 16.31 34.42 -16.59
N PHE A 229 15.04 34.19 -16.25
CA PHE A 229 14.00 35.21 -16.38
C PHE A 229 14.25 36.40 -15.43
N ALA A 230 14.64 36.13 -14.18
CA ALA A 230 14.95 37.17 -13.20
C ALA A 230 16.16 38.03 -13.62
N VAL A 231 17.24 37.41 -14.11
CA VAL A 231 18.42 38.13 -14.63
C VAL A 231 18.05 38.95 -15.86
N MET A 232 17.28 38.39 -16.79
CA MET A 232 16.80 39.11 -17.97
C MET A 232 15.98 40.35 -17.59
N PHE A 233 15.12 40.25 -16.57
CA PHE A 233 14.29 41.36 -16.08
C PHE A 233 15.11 42.44 -15.36
N MET A 234 16.13 42.06 -14.57
CA MET A 234 17.01 43.01 -13.90
C MET A 234 17.93 43.75 -14.88
N ASN A 235 18.51 43.05 -15.86
CA ASN A 235 19.38 43.67 -16.87
C ASN A 235 18.61 44.62 -17.81
N GLY A 236 17.30 44.43 -17.94
CA GLY A 236 16.43 45.36 -18.67
C GLY A 236 16.30 46.74 -18.00
N SER A 237 16.49 46.84 -16.68
CA SER A 237 16.39 48.12 -15.96
C SER A 237 17.63 49.01 -16.11
N GLU A 238 18.82 48.43 -16.33
CA GLU A 238 20.04 49.21 -16.58
C GLU A 238 20.02 49.85 -17.97
N TYR A 239 19.45 49.17 -18.98
CA TYR A 239 19.32 49.69 -20.35
C TYR A 239 18.38 50.91 -20.45
N SER A 240 17.40 51.04 -19.56
CA SER A 240 16.53 52.22 -19.50
C SER A 240 17.22 53.46 -18.93
N THR A 241 18.24 53.31 -18.08
CA THR A 241 18.99 54.44 -17.50
C THR A 241 19.99 55.06 -18.49
N ASP A 242 20.59 54.26 -19.36
CA ASP A 242 21.54 54.75 -20.38
C ASP A 242 20.86 55.51 -21.53
N MET A 243 19.55 55.33 -21.72
CA MET A 243 18.76 56.03 -22.74
C MET A 243 18.32 57.45 -22.32
N TYR A 244 18.48 57.82 -21.04
CA TYR A 244 18.24 59.18 -20.54
C TYR A 244 19.52 60.02 -20.41
N LEU A 245 20.67 59.50 -20.83
CA LEU A 245 21.98 60.17 -20.81
C LEU A 245 22.52 60.48 -22.21
N PHE A 246 21.66 60.47 -23.24
CA PHE A 246 21.89 61.05 -24.57
C PHE A 246 20.80 62.07 -24.92
#